data_AF-A0A7X7NZ30-F1
#
_entry.id   AF-A0A7X7NZ30-F1
#
_cell.length_a   1.000
_cell.length_b   1.000
_cell.length_c   1.000
_cell.angle_alpha   90.00
_cell.angle_beta   90.00
_cell.angle_gamma   90.00
#
_symmetry.space_group_name_H-M   'P 1'
#
loop_
_entity.id
_entity.type
_entity.pdbx_description
1 polymer ?
#
loop_
_entity_poly.entity_id
_entity_poly.type
_entity_poly.pdbx_seq_one_letter_code
_entity_poly.pdbx_strand_id
1 'polypeptide(L)' 'MKIYHVCEYCQQVYSADEVEGPEGAVRLNGTCEDCALELGMNETFTNMGQHFYN' A
#
# COMPACT_ATOMS: atom_id res chain seq x y z
N MET A 1 2.67 -14.15 -6.84
CA MET A 1 3.22 -13.35 -5.72
C MET A 1 2.12 -12.60 -5.00
N LYS A 2 2.23 -12.42 -3.67
CA LYS A 2 1.26 -11.66 -2.86
C LYS A 2 1.85 -10.33 -2.43
N ILE A 3 1.15 -9.24 -2.68
CA ILE A 3 1.52 -7.90 -2.27
C ILE A 3 0.64 -7.52 -1.09
N TYR A 4 1.26 -7.22 0.05
CA TYR A 4 0.57 -6.80 1.26
C TYR A 4 0.82 -5.31 1.47
N HIS A 5 -0.24 -4.51 1.43
CA HIS A 5 -0.20 -3.10 1.77
C HIS A 5 -0.42 -2.95 3.28
N VAL A 6 0.61 -2.48 3.97
CA VAL A 6 0.64 -2.34 5.43
C VAL A 6 0.71 -0.87 5.79
N CYS A 7 -0.18 -0.43 6.69
CA CYS A 7 -0.15 0.93 7.20
C CYS A 7 1.08 1.14 8.08
N GLU A 8 1.87 2.19 7.83
CA GLU A 8 3.04 2.52 8.66
C GLU A 8 2.68 3.05 10.05
N TYR A 9 1.47 3.58 10.21
CA TYR A 9 0.99 4.18 11.46
C TYR A 9 0.34 3.17 12.40
N CYS A 10 -0.63 2.40 11.89
CA CYS A 10 -1.35 1.42 12.69
C CYS A 10 -0.84 -0.02 12.52
N GLN A 11 0.17 -0.24 11.66
CA GLN A 11 0.78 -1.54 11.37
C GLN A 11 -0.21 -2.63 10.89
N GLN A 12 -1.40 -2.22 10.42
CA GLN A 12 -2.42 -3.13 9.90
C GLN A 12 -2.32 -3.29 8.39
N VAL A 13 -2.64 -4.49 7.91
CA VAL A 13 -2.76 -4.78 6.47
C VAL A 13 -4.13 -4.26 6.01
N TYR A 14 -4.13 -3.34 5.05
CA TYR A 14 -5.37 -2.74 4.52
C TYR A 14 -5.68 -3.14 3.08
N SER A 15 -4.69 -3.64 2.32
CA SER A 15 -4.91 -4.27 1.01
C SER A 15 -3.99 -5.48 0.85
N ALA A 16 -4.48 -6.48 0.13
CA ALA A 16 -3.70 -7.63 -0.28
C ALA A 16 -4.01 -7.96 -1.73
N ASP A 17 -3.01 -7.84 -2.60
CA ASP A 17 -3.14 -8.04 -4.03
C ASP A 17 -2.39 -9.31 -4.42
N GLU A 18 -3.09 -10.24 -5.06
CA GLU A 18 -2.49 -11.47 -5.59
C GLU A 18 -2.26 -11.29 -7.08
N VAL A 19 -0.99 -11.40 -7.51
CA VAL A 19 -0.63 -11.29 -8.93
C VAL A 19 0.09 -12.56 -9.40
N GLU A 20 -0.23 -12.97 -10.63
CA GLU A 20 0.37 -14.14 -11.28
C GLU A 20 1.85 -13.86 -11.60
N GLY A 21 2.76 -14.55 -10.91
CA GLY A 21 4.21 -14.31 -10.97
C GLY A 21 4.96 -15.27 -10.05
N PRO A 22 6.30 -15.29 -10.07
CA PRO A 22 7.11 -16.23 -9.29
C PRO A 22 6.74 -16.22 -7.81
N GLU A 23 6.88 -17.37 -7.14
CA GLU A 23 6.50 -17.55 -5.74
C GLU A 23 7.22 -16.53 -4.86
N GLY A 24 6.46 -15.71 -4.14
CA GLY A 24 7.00 -14.62 -3.33
C GLY A 24 5.93 -13.76 -2.66
N ALA A 25 6.31 -13.11 -1.56
CA ALA A 25 5.49 -12.14 -0.85
C ALA A 25 6.24 -10.80 -0.75
N VAL A 26 5.56 -9.71 -1.11
CA VAL A 26 6.08 -8.34 -1.05
C VAL A 26 5.25 -7.59 -0.01
N ARG A 27 5.91 -6.86 0.89
CA ARG A 27 5.25 -5.94 1.81
C ARG A 27 5.51 -4.52 1.33
N LEU A 28 4.44 -3.77 1.08
CA LEU A 28 4.48 -2.36 0.75
C LEU A 28 3.97 -1.57 1.96
N ASN A 29 4.74 -0.59 2.40
CA ASN A 29 4.32 0.32 3.45
C ASN A 29 3.54 1.48 2.81
N GLY A 30 2.41 1.83 3.40
CA GLY A 30 1.60 2.97 2.97
C GLY A 30 0.78 3.53 4.14
N THR A 31 -0.21 4.34 3.85
CA THR A 31 -1.14 4.88 4.86
C THR A 31 -2.53 4.31 4.56
N CYS A 32 -3.18 3.68 5.53
CA CYS A 32 -4.57 3.25 5.36
C CYS A 32 -5.51 4.47 5.37
N GLU A 33 -6.70 4.32 4.80
CA GLU A 33 -7.70 5.40 4.71
C GLU A 33 -8.00 6.03 6.07
N ASP A 34 -8.12 5.21 7.12
CA ASP A 34 -8.41 5.66 8.49
C ASP A 34 -7.30 6.59 9.03
N CYS A 35 -6.04 6.17 8.94
CA CYS A 35 -4.91 7.01 9.34
C CYS A 35 -4.74 8.22 8.41
N ALA A 36 -5.01 8.08 7.11
CA ALA A 36 -4.93 9.19 6.17
C ALA A 36 -5.99 10.26 6.47
N LEU A 37 -7.19 9.84 6.88
CA LEU A 37 -8.27 10.74 7.28
C LEU A 37 -7.94 11.47 8.58
N GLU A 38 -7.49 10.74 9.60
CA GLU A 38 -7.08 11.31 10.90
C GLU A 38 -5.90 12.27 10.77
N LEU A 39 -4.97 11.99 9.84
CA LEU A 39 -3.82 12.85 9.55
C LEU A 39 -4.14 14.00 8.58
N GLY A 40 -5.36 14.08 8.05
CA GLY A 40 -5.74 15.09 7.06
C GLY A 40 -5.02 14.95 5.71
N MET A 41 -4.52 13.76 5.39
CA MET A 41 -3.78 13.45 4.17
C MET A 41 -4.67 13.10 2.96
N ASN A 42 -5.99 13.14 3.12
CA ASN A 42 -6.99 12.66 2.15
C ASN A 42 -7.02 13.41 0.80
N GLU A 43 -6.27 14.51 0.63
CA GLU A 43 -6.27 15.28 -0.63
C GLU A 43 -5.25 14.80 -1.68
N THR A 44 -4.41 13.79 -1.41
CA THR A 44 -3.34 13.42 -2.39
C THR A 44 -2.98 11.93 -2.46
N PHE A 45 -3.74 11.02 -1.84
CA PHE A 45 -3.42 9.57 -1.91
C PHE A 45 -3.88 8.87 -3.20
N THR A 46 -4.28 9.63 -4.22
CA THR A 46 -4.29 9.14 -5.60
C THR A 46 -2.84 9.23 -6.12
N ASN A 47 -2.23 8.07 -6.41
CA ASN A 47 -1.03 7.93 -7.27
C ASN A 47 0.35 7.88 -6.56
N MET A 48 0.60 6.87 -5.72
CA MET A 48 1.98 6.42 -5.45
C MET A 48 2.26 5.01 -6.01
N GLY A 49 1.48 4.60 -7.02
CA GLY A 49 1.81 3.50 -7.91
C GLY A 49 2.56 3.98 -9.16
N GLN A 50 3.52 4.91 -9.04
CA GLN A 50 4.36 5.28 -10.17
C GLN A 50 5.59 4.38 -10.22
N HIS A 51 5.41 3.21 -10.83
CA HIS A 51 6.53 2.41 -11.29
C HIS A 51 7.10 3.08 -12.56
N PHE A 52 8.12 3.91 -12.40
CA PHE A 52 9.00 4.27 -13.53
C PHE A 52 10.07 3.18 -13.64
N TYR A 53 9.90 2.24 -14.56
CA TYR A 53 11.03 1.49 -15.10
C TYR A 53 11.60 2.31 -16.26
N ASN A 54 12.88 2.68 -16.18
CA ASN A 54 13.69 3.11 -17.31
C ASN A 54 14.62 1.95 -17.68
#